data_AF-A0A7J3R159-F1
#
_entry.id   AF-A0A7J3R159-F1
#
_cell.length_a   1.000
_cell.length_b   1.000
_cell.length_c   1.000
_cell.angle_alpha   90.00
_cell.angle_beta   90.00
_cell.angle_gamma   90.00
#
_symmetry.space_group_name_H-M   'P 1'
#
loop_
_entity.id
_entity.type
_entity.pdbx_description
1 polymer ?
#
loop_
_entity_poly.entity_id
_entity_poly.type
_entity_poly.pdbx_seq_one_letter_code
_entity_poly.pdbx_strand_id
1 'polypeptide(L)'
;MAVEVSSEYIDLLNQAVARELQVSIQYMLQHAKMEKLIRRTLSENILLDKTTYDAVGKFLREFAIQEMKHAAAVMERIYYLGGTATTKANRVNVGNSISEFARNGVKAEEEALALYRKIIDSTGRVGDVETRELFEKIYGEEEKHLFKFQEYVNVQDETGESQMSLSDWRKIFSEDYFTLLNKAVAAEISAIVQYTNQHEKASLLALRTKNTPLEVITEANKAKVVSDMLKPIFMVEMEHLEKITERIYLLEGEAVSEPEPIPKVGETAEEFLRLDHEAENYAIVLYRKIIEESLKRGDTTTRRLFEDIVMQEEGHYWQFDDFLR
;
A
#
# COMPACT_ATOMS: atom_id res chain seq x y z
N MET A 1 -27.24 -13.01 -9.61
CA MET A 1 -26.62 -12.34 -8.45
C MET A 1 -27.62 -12.39 -7.30
N ALA A 2 -27.17 -12.45 -6.05
CA ALA A 2 -28.08 -12.53 -4.89
C ALA A 2 -28.83 -11.20 -4.63
N VAL A 3 -28.27 -10.08 -5.10
CA VAL A 3 -28.82 -8.73 -5.03
C VAL A 3 -28.62 -8.05 -6.39
N GLU A 4 -29.59 -7.24 -6.82
CA GLU A 4 -29.48 -6.37 -7.99
C GLU A 4 -28.96 -5.00 -7.52
N VAL A 5 -27.81 -4.57 -8.04
CA VAL A 5 -27.14 -3.33 -7.64
C VAL A 5 -26.98 -2.40 -8.84
N SER A 6 -27.08 -1.09 -8.60
CA SER A 6 -26.88 -0.09 -9.63
C SER A 6 -25.41 0.30 -9.77
N SER A 7 -25.06 0.96 -10.88
CA SER A 7 -23.73 1.55 -11.08
C SER A 7 -23.37 2.52 -9.96
N GLU A 8 -24.33 3.34 -9.50
CA GLU A 8 -24.10 4.32 -8.44
C GLU A 8 -23.79 3.66 -7.08
N TYR A 9 -24.32 2.45 -6.85
CA TYR A 9 -23.99 1.67 -5.66
C TYR A 9 -22.55 1.17 -5.71
N ILE A 10 -22.12 0.64 -6.86
CA ILE A 10 -20.72 0.24 -7.09
C ILE A 10 -19.77 1.44 -7.00
N ASP A 11 -20.15 2.60 -7.55
CA ASP A 11 -19.36 3.83 -7.45
C ASP A 11 -19.22 4.30 -6.00
N LEU A 12 -20.24 4.10 -5.17
CA LEU A 12 -20.18 4.40 -3.74
C LEU A 12 -19.19 3.48 -3.00
N LEU A 13 -19.16 2.19 -3.35
CA LEU A 13 -18.16 1.25 -2.80
C LEU A 13 -16.74 1.57 -3.31
N ASN A 14 -16.61 1.98 -4.58
CA ASN A 14 -15.33 2.41 -5.14
C ASN A 14 -14.78 3.68 -4.46
N GLN A 15 -15.63 4.56 -3.91
CA GLN A 15 -15.17 5.66 -3.07
C GLN A 15 -14.50 5.16 -1.79
N ALA A 16 -14.99 4.07 -1.19
CA ALA A 16 -14.33 3.44 -0.05
C ALA A 16 -12.98 2.86 -0.46
N VAL A 17 -12.91 2.09 -1.56
CA VAL A 17 -11.63 1.55 -2.06
C VAL A 17 -10.60 2.65 -2.31
N ALA A 18 -10.98 3.75 -2.99
CA ALA A 18 -10.08 4.86 -3.27
C ALA A 18 -9.55 5.52 -1.98
N ARG A 19 -10.38 5.60 -0.94
CA ARG A 19 -9.99 6.09 0.39
C ARG A 19 -9.05 5.11 1.07
N GLU A 20 -9.36 3.81 1.11
CA GLU A 20 -8.52 2.82 1.79
C GLU A 20 -7.13 2.72 1.16
N LEU A 21 -7.05 2.81 -0.17
CA LEU A 21 -5.76 2.92 -0.85
C LEU A 21 -5.00 4.19 -0.45
N GLN A 22 -5.69 5.34 -0.36
CA GLN A 22 -5.08 6.59 0.08
C GLN A 22 -4.49 6.47 1.48
N VAL A 23 -5.27 6.01 2.47
CA VAL A 23 -4.79 5.96 3.85
C VAL A 23 -3.77 4.86 4.10
N SER A 24 -3.85 3.73 3.38
CA SER A 24 -2.80 2.71 3.42
C SER A 24 -1.45 3.27 2.98
N ILE A 25 -1.41 3.94 1.82
CA ILE A 25 -0.20 4.59 1.30
C ILE A 25 0.23 5.72 2.24
N GLN A 26 -0.70 6.57 2.69
CA GLN A 26 -0.41 7.70 3.56
C GLN A 26 0.24 7.25 4.88
N TYR A 27 -0.33 6.25 5.54
CA TYR A 27 0.15 5.76 6.84
C TYR A 27 1.48 5.03 6.69
N MET A 28 1.70 4.31 5.58
CA MET A 28 3.00 3.71 5.30
C MET A 28 4.08 4.78 5.09
N LEU A 29 3.78 5.83 4.32
CA LEU A 29 4.71 6.95 4.12
C LEU A 29 4.97 7.74 5.42
N GLN A 30 3.95 7.93 6.25
CA GLN A 30 4.11 8.57 7.57
C GLN A 30 4.96 7.72 8.51
N HIS A 31 4.77 6.39 8.50
CA HIS A 31 5.61 5.44 9.23
C HIS A 31 7.07 5.58 8.80
N ALA A 32 7.35 5.47 7.50
CA ALA A 32 8.69 5.58 6.95
C ALA A 32 9.33 6.96 7.22
N LYS A 33 8.53 8.03 7.21
CA LYS A 33 9.00 9.40 7.48
C LYS A 33 9.48 9.60 8.92
N MET A 34 9.15 8.69 9.84
CA MET A 34 9.69 8.71 11.21
C MET A 34 11.22 8.68 11.22
N GLU A 35 11.87 7.99 10.28
CA GLU A 35 13.33 7.96 10.13
C GLU A 35 13.95 9.35 9.90
N LYS A 36 13.19 10.25 9.27
CA LYS A 36 13.59 11.65 9.08
C LYS A 36 13.32 12.49 10.31
N LEU A 37 12.21 12.24 11.01
CA LEU A 37 11.79 13.04 12.17
C LEU A 37 12.60 12.73 13.43
N ILE A 38 12.89 11.45 13.72
CA ILE A 38 13.66 11.03 14.90
C ILE A 38 15.05 11.69 14.99
N ARG A 39 15.60 12.12 13.86
CA ARG A 39 16.90 12.80 13.75
C ARG A 39 16.85 14.29 14.03
N ARG A 40 15.67 14.92 14.06
CA ARG A 40 15.47 16.27 14.59
C ARG A 40 15.55 16.15 16.11
N THR A 41 16.77 16.24 16.64
CA THR A 41 17.10 15.92 18.03
C THR A 41 16.29 16.72 19.04
N LEU A 42 15.42 16.02 19.79
CA LEU A 42 15.17 16.33 21.19
C LEU A 42 16.35 15.77 22.00
N SER A 43 17.10 16.61 22.70
CA SER A 43 18.33 16.21 23.43
C SER A 43 18.09 15.11 24.49
N GLU A 44 16.85 14.92 24.92
CA GLU A 44 16.43 13.92 25.92
C GLU A 44 16.31 12.51 25.33
N ASN A 45 16.17 12.36 24.00
CA ASN A 45 16.05 11.06 23.33
C ASN A 45 17.34 10.21 23.40
N ILE A 46 18.49 10.82 23.74
CA ILE A 46 19.76 10.09 23.91
C ILE A 46 19.74 9.15 25.14
N LEU A 47 18.78 9.31 26.05
CA LEU A 47 18.69 8.56 27.31
C LEU A 47 17.63 7.46 27.30
N LEU A 48 16.92 7.24 26.18
CA LEU A 48 15.77 6.33 26.12
C LEU A 48 15.97 5.23 25.06
N ASP A 49 15.69 3.98 25.45
CA ASP A 49 15.67 2.82 24.54
C ASP A 49 14.43 2.79 23.62
N LYS A 50 13.46 3.69 23.85
CA LYS A 50 12.22 3.88 23.06
C LYS A 50 11.79 5.33 23.05
N THR A 51 11.40 5.82 21.89
CA THR A 51 10.96 7.20 21.65
C THR A 51 9.46 7.27 21.29
N THR A 52 8.89 8.47 21.32
CA THR A 52 7.54 8.71 20.78
C THR A 52 7.43 8.27 19.32
N TYR A 53 8.50 8.43 18.53
CA TYR A 53 8.53 8.01 17.13
C TYR A 53 8.40 6.50 16.97
N ASP A 54 9.01 5.69 17.85
CA ASP A 54 8.86 4.23 17.81
C ASP A 54 7.40 3.82 18.09
N ALA A 55 6.77 4.48 19.06
CA ALA A 55 5.38 4.22 19.41
C ALA A 55 4.42 4.63 18.29
N VAL A 56 4.64 5.81 17.68
CA VAL A 56 3.80 6.34 16.60
C VAL A 56 4.02 5.56 15.30
N GLY A 57 5.28 5.35 14.93
CA GLY A 57 5.67 4.57 13.76
C GLY A 57 5.07 3.17 13.79
N LYS A 58 5.07 2.50 14.95
CA LYS A 58 4.48 1.16 15.07
C LYS A 58 2.99 1.13 14.68
N PHE A 59 2.16 2.00 15.25
CA PHE A 59 0.72 1.94 14.95
C PHE A 59 0.44 2.43 13.51
N LEU A 60 1.21 3.38 12.97
CA LEU A 60 1.06 3.82 11.58
C LEU A 60 1.30 2.67 10.60
N ARG A 61 2.33 1.86 10.83
CA ARG A 61 2.60 0.66 10.04
C ARG A 61 1.47 -0.38 10.15
N GLU A 62 0.99 -0.61 11.38
CA GLU A 62 -0.12 -1.53 11.63
C GLU A 62 -1.40 -1.07 10.91
N PHE A 63 -1.72 0.22 10.98
CA PHE A 63 -2.88 0.80 10.30
C PHE A 63 -2.70 0.72 8.79
N ALA A 64 -1.54 1.09 8.23
CA ALA A 64 -1.29 1.00 6.79
C ALA A 64 -1.60 -0.39 6.20
N ILE A 65 -1.21 -1.45 6.92
CA ILE A 65 -1.49 -2.85 6.53
C ILE A 65 -2.97 -3.19 6.72
N GLN A 66 -3.60 -2.69 7.79
CA GLN A 66 -5.01 -2.89 8.04
C GLN A 66 -5.88 -2.22 6.95
N GLU A 67 -5.55 -0.98 6.57
CA GLU A 67 -6.25 -0.26 5.49
C GLU A 67 -6.12 -0.97 4.14
N MET A 68 -4.96 -1.56 3.83
CA MET A 68 -4.84 -2.36 2.61
C MET A 68 -5.75 -3.59 2.63
N LYS A 69 -5.96 -4.20 3.81
CA LYS A 69 -6.92 -5.31 3.96
C LYS A 69 -8.36 -4.85 3.86
N HIS A 70 -8.69 -3.65 4.35
CA HIS A 70 -10.01 -3.05 4.13
C HIS A 70 -10.23 -2.81 2.64
N ALA A 71 -9.26 -2.22 1.94
CA ALA A 71 -9.30 -2.02 0.50
C ALA A 71 -9.58 -3.34 -0.22
N ALA A 72 -8.79 -4.38 0.08
CA ALA A 72 -8.93 -5.71 -0.50
C ALA A 72 -10.33 -6.31 -0.26
N ALA A 73 -10.84 -6.26 0.97
CA ALA A 73 -12.18 -6.77 1.30
C ALA A 73 -13.31 -6.03 0.56
N VAL A 74 -13.18 -4.71 0.39
CA VAL A 74 -14.15 -3.93 -0.38
C VAL A 74 -14.02 -4.21 -1.89
N MET A 75 -12.81 -4.37 -2.42
CA MET A 75 -12.58 -4.79 -3.81
C MET A 75 -13.21 -6.16 -4.08
N GLU A 76 -12.99 -7.14 -3.20
CA GLU A 76 -13.63 -8.46 -3.26
C GLU A 76 -15.15 -8.30 -3.34
N ARG A 77 -15.73 -7.50 -2.43
CA ARG A 77 -17.17 -7.30 -2.41
C ARG A 77 -17.72 -6.71 -3.70
N ILE A 78 -17.04 -5.72 -4.27
CA ILE A 78 -17.39 -5.12 -5.56
C ILE A 78 -17.41 -6.18 -6.67
N TYR A 79 -16.41 -7.06 -6.71
CA TYR A 79 -16.36 -8.16 -7.67
C TYR A 79 -17.50 -9.16 -7.48
N TYR A 80 -17.84 -9.53 -6.24
CA TYR A 80 -18.98 -10.41 -5.95
C TYR A 80 -20.31 -9.84 -6.45
N LEU A 81 -20.47 -8.52 -6.33
CA LEU A 81 -21.61 -7.76 -6.84
C LEU A 81 -21.59 -7.55 -8.36
N GLY A 82 -20.55 -8.03 -9.06
CA GLY A 82 -20.42 -7.91 -10.51
C GLY A 82 -19.89 -6.56 -11.00
N GLY A 83 -19.38 -5.72 -10.10
CA GLY A 83 -18.72 -4.46 -10.43
C GLY A 83 -17.24 -4.64 -10.77
N THR A 84 -16.57 -3.51 -11.03
CA THR A 84 -15.11 -3.43 -11.19
C THR A 84 -14.55 -2.50 -10.14
N ALA A 85 -13.56 -2.98 -9.36
CA ALA A 85 -12.93 -2.18 -8.34
C ALA A 85 -11.90 -1.21 -8.93
N THR A 86 -11.85 0.00 -8.40
CA THR A 86 -10.91 1.05 -8.80
C THR A 86 -9.49 0.72 -8.35
N THR A 87 -8.51 1.16 -9.15
CA THR A 87 -7.07 1.16 -8.81
C THR A 87 -6.57 2.55 -8.44
N LYS A 88 -7.45 3.55 -8.43
CA LYS A 88 -7.10 4.95 -8.14
C LYS A 88 -7.32 5.26 -6.68
N ALA A 89 -6.25 5.62 -5.98
CA ALA A 89 -6.31 6.18 -4.64
C ALA A 89 -6.82 7.64 -4.68
N ASN A 90 -7.42 8.08 -3.58
CA ASN A 90 -7.58 9.50 -3.30
C ASN A 90 -6.22 10.16 -3.01
N ARG A 91 -6.20 11.50 -3.00
CA ARG A 91 -4.97 12.26 -2.79
C ARG A 91 -4.37 12.00 -1.41
N VAL A 92 -3.12 11.55 -1.36
CA VAL A 92 -2.35 11.33 -0.14
C VAL A 92 -1.87 12.67 0.48
N ASN A 93 -1.94 12.78 1.81
CA ASN A 93 -1.42 13.92 2.57
C ASN A 93 -0.53 13.44 3.74
N VAL A 94 0.77 13.30 3.48
CA VAL A 94 1.72 12.76 4.47
C VAL A 94 1.89 13.70 5.66
N GLY A 95 2.22 14.97 5.44
CA GLY A 95 2.59 15.93 6.48
C GLY A 95 4.08 15.89 6.86
N ASN A 96 4.47 16.58 7.94
CA ASN A 96 5.86 16.79 8.35
C ASN A 96 6.14 16.72 9.87
N SER A 97 5.15 16.41 10.69
CA SER A 97 5.31 16.28 12.15
C SER A 97 4.29 15.30 12.74
N ILE A 98 4.52 14.83 13.98
CA ILE A 98 3.61 13.92 14.67
C ILE A 98 2.21 14.53 14.81
N SER A 99 2.11 15.81 15.20
CA SER A 99 0.81 16.44 15.36
C SER A 99 0.11 16.65 14.00
N GLU A 100 0.85 16.87 12.92
CA GLU A 100 0.29 16.95 11.57
C GLU A 100 -0.21 15.58 11.10
N PHE A 101 0.57 14.51 11.32
CA PHE A 101 0.14 13.14 11.03
C PHE A 101 -1.15 12.81 11.77
N ALA A 102 -1.22 13.14 13.06
CA ALA A 102 -2.40 12.96 13.89
C ALA A 102 -3.62 13.73 13.36
N ARG A 103 -3.47 15.02 13.02
CA ARG A 103 -4.56 15.83 12.45
C ARG A 103 -5.03 15.31 11.09
N ASN A 104 -4.10 14.90 10.23
CA ASN A 104 -4.42 14.32 8.93
C ASN A 104 -5.14 12.97 9.10
N GLY A 105 -4.69 12.14 10.03
CA GLY A 105 -5.34 10.88 10.40
C GLY A 105 -6.76 11.10 10.92
N VAL A 106 -6.95 11.95 11.95
CA VAL A 106 -8.30 12.30 12.46
C VAL A 106 -9.24 12.72 11.34
N LYS A 107 -8.79 13.61 10.45
CA LYS A 107 -9.60 14.05 9.32
C LYS A 107 -9.97 12.90 8.39
N ALA A 108 -8.99 12.06 8.01
CA ALA A 108 -9.22 10.92 7.12
C ALA A 108 -10.14 9.87 7.73
N GLU A 109 -10.05 9.63 9.04
CA GLU A 109 -10.95 8.72 9.76
C GLU A 109 -12.37 9.27 9.91
N GLU A 110 -12.53 10.57 10.22
CA GLU A 110 -13.85 11.19 10.26
C GLU A 110 -14.56 11.17 8.89
N GLU A 111 -13.81 11.39 7.82
CA GLU A 111 -14.31 11.28 6.43
C GLU A 111 -14.73 9.83 6.11
N ALA A 112 -13.97 8.82 6.56
CA ALA A 112 -14.32 7.41 6.42
C ALA A 112 -15.60 7.05 7.17
N LEU A 113 -15.70 7.41 8.44
CA LEU A 113 -16.90 7.17 9.26
C LEU A 113 -18.15 7.84 8.67
N ALA A 114 -18.02 9.02 8.04
CA ALA A 114 -19.12 9.65 7.32
C ALA A 114 -19.52 8.86 6.06
N LEU A 115 -18.55 8.43 5.25
CA LEU A 115 -18.79 7.62 4.06
C LEU A 115 -19.40 6.25 4.40
N TYR A 116 -18.90 5.57 5.44
CA TYR A 116 -19.29 4.22 5.79
C TYR A 116 -20.68 4.17 6.38
N ARG A 117 -21.10 5.18 7.16
CA ARG A 117 -22.52 5.32 7.54
C ARG A 117 -23.42 5.43 6.32
N LYS A 118 -23.03 6.22 5.31
CA LYS A 118 -23.80 6.33 4.05
C LYS A 118 -23.86 5.00 3.30
N ILE A 119 -22.76 4.23 3.27
CA ILE A 119 -22.73 2.89 2.67
C ILE A 119 -23.64 1.94 3.44
N ILE A 120 -23.50 1.84 4.76
CA ILE A 120 -24.33 1.01 5.64
C ILE A 120 -25.82 1.35 5.43
N ASP A 121 -26.20 2.62 5.39
CA ASP A 121 -27.58 3.04 5.13
C ASP A 121 -28.07 2.62 3.73
N SER A 122 -27.19 2.67 2.73
CA SER A 122 -27.54 2.30 1.35
C SER A 122 -27.76 0.79 1.19
N THR A 123 -27.06 -0.05 1.96
CA THR A 123 -27.20 -1.51 1.91
C THR A 123 -28.64 -1.97 2.23
N GLY A 124 -29.30 -1.33 3.19
CA GLY A 124 -30.68 -1.64 3.58
C GLY A 124 -31.70 -1.40 2.47
N ARG A 125 -31.42 -0.50 1.52
CA ARG A 125 -32.32 -0.19 0.39
C ARG A 125 -32.28 -1.26 -0.69
N VAL A 126 -31.11 -1.90 -0.87
CA VAL A 126 -30.90 -2.95 -1.87
C VAL A 126 -30.94 -4.35 -1.26
N GLY A 127 -31.04 -4.48 0.06
CA GLY A 127 -31.06 -5.77 0.75
C GLY A 127 -29.69 -6.46 0.80
N ASP A 128 -28.60 -5.70 0.71
CA ASP A 128 -27.23 -6.23 0.70
C ASP A 128 -26.68 -6.42 2.12
N VAL A 129 -27.05 -7.54 2.75
CA VAL A 129 -26.67 -7.84 4.14
C VAL A 129 -25.18 -8.08 4.31
N GLU A 130 -24.52 -8.71 3.33
CA GLU A 130 -23.09 -9.02 3.40
C GLU A 130 -22.22 -7.75 3.32
N THR A 131 -22.57 -6.81 2.42
CA THR A 131 -21.88 -5.51 2.39
C THR A 131 -22.14 -4.75 3.69
N ARG A 132 -23.34 -4.86 4.27
CA ARG A 132 -23.64 -4.22 5.56
C ARG A 132 -22.72 -4.73 6.66
N GLU A 133 -22.61 -6.05 6.83
CA GLU A 133 -21.76 -6.66 7.86
C GLU A 133 -20.29 -6.28 7.66
N LEU A 134 -19.80 -6.29 6.41
CA LEU A 134 -18.45 -5.85 6.05
C LEU A 134 -18.19 -4.41 6.52
N PHE A 135 -19.07 -3.47 6.18
CA PHE A 135 -18.87 -2.08 6.54
C PHE A 135 -19.14 -1.78 8.01
N GLU A 136 -20.02 -2.51 8.70
CA GLU A 136 -20.18 -2.38 10.16
C GLU A 136 -18.91 -2.81 10.90
N LYS A 137 -18.24 -3.86 10.41
CA LYS A 137 -16.94 -4.29 10.95
C LYS A 137 -15.86 -3.24 10.72
N ILE A 138 -15.67 -2.81 9.47
CA ILE A 138 -14.66 -1.80 9.11
C ILE A 138 -14.93 -0.50 9.89
N TYR A 139 -16.18 -0.05 9.97
CA TYR A 139 -16.56 1.14 10.74
C TYR A 139 -16.07 1.10 12.19
N GLY A 140 -16.26 -0.02 12.89
CA GLY A 140 -15.79 -0.18 14.27
C GLY A 140 -14.26 -0.29 14.39
N GLU A 141 -13.56 -0.59 13.30
CA GLU A 141 -12.11 -0.56 13.20
C GLU A 141 -11.61 0.89 12.98
N GLU A 142 -12.21 1.65 12.06
CA GLU A 142 -11.92 3.08 11.83
C GLU A 142 -12.16 3.94 13.09
N GLU A 143 -13.19 3.63 13.89
CA GLU A 143 -13.44 4.33 15.16
C GLU A 143 -12.24 4.20 16.12
N LYS A 144 -11.60 3.03 16.16
CA LYS A 144 -10.41 2.82 16.99
C LYS A 144 -9.22 3.60 16.47
N HIS A 145 -9.06 3.66 15.15
CA HIS A 145 -8.01 4.47 14.52
C HIS A 145 -8.21 5.95 14.80
N LEU A 146 -9.44 6.45 14.68
CA LEU A 146 -9.80 7.83 15.02
C LEU A 146 -9.39 8.16 16.45
N PHE A 147 -9.82 7.35 17.43
CA PHE A 147 -9.44 7.57 18.83
C PHE A 147 -7.94 7.50 19.02
N LYS A 148 -7.26 6.58 18.34
CA LYS A 148 -5.80 6.48 18.43
C LYS A 148 -5.11 7.74 17.91
N PHE A 149 -5.53 8.30 16.78
CA PHE A 149 -4.98 9.56 16.27
C PHE A 149 -5.27 10.75 17.18
N GLN A 150 -6.47 10.82 17.78
CA GLN A 150 -6.85 11.89 18.72
C GLN A 150 -5.91 11.98 19.93
N GLU A 151 -5.33 10.86 20.39
CA GLU A 151 -4.33 10.84 21.47
C GLU A 151 -3.10 11.72 21.16
N TYR A 152 -2.76 11.89 19.88
CA TYR A 152 -1.52 12.56 19.45
C TYR A 152 -1.73 13.97 18.88
N VAL A 153 -2.98 14.44 18.72
CA VAL A 153 -3.28 15.76 18.12
C VAL A 153 -2.65 16.93 18.88
N ASN A 154 -2.56 16.80 20.21
CA ASN A 154 -2.03 17.84 21.10
C ASN A 154 -0.56 17.61 21.49
N VAL A 155 0.11 16.62 20.89
CA VAL A 155 1.54 16.41 21.09
C VAL A 155 2.28 17.64 20.56
N GLN A 156 3.23 18.14 21.36
CA GLN A 156 4.07 19.24 20.95
C GLN A 156 5.07 18.72 19.92
N ASP A 157 5.04 19.29 18.72
CA ASP A 157 5.99 18.98 17.67
C ASP A 157 7.40 19.43 18.07
N GLU A 158 8.41 18.77 17.50
CA GLU A 158 9.79 19.16 17.74
C GLU A 158 10.02 20.59 17.25
N THR A 159 10.67 21.40 18.10
CA THR A 159 11.09 22.74 17.74
C THR A 159 12.58 22.74 17.44
N GLY A 160 12.95 23.10 16.22
CA GLY A 160 14.35 23.23 15.81
C GLY A 160 14.60 22.76 14.39
N GLU A 161 15.04 23.68 13.53
CA GLU A 161 15.79 23.29 12.34
C GLU A 161 17.17 22.80 12.78
N SER A 162 17.64 21.69 12.21
CA SER A 162 19.03 21.28 12.38
C SER A 162 19.92 22.39 11.81
N GLN A 163 20.57 23.15 12.69
CA GLN A 163 21.58 24.15 12.31
C GLN A 163 22.91 23.52 11.87
N MET A 164 22.99 22.19 11.81
CA MET A 164 24.19 21.49 11.39
C MET A 164 24.31 21.49 9.87
N SER A 165 25.46 21.94 9.35
CA SER A 165 25.79 21.83 7.94
C SER A 165 25.74 20.37 7.47
N LEU A 166 25.17 20.12 6.29
CA LEU A 166 25.20 18.82 5.63
C LEU A 166 26.62 18.25 5.61
N SER A 167 26.78 17.06 6.17
CA SER A 167 28.06 16.34 6.20
C SER A 167 28.53 15.98 4.79
N ASP A 168 29.84 16.04 4.53
CA ASP A 168 30.41 15.84 3.20
C ASP A 168 30.01 14.52 2.52
N TRP A 169 29.85 13.42 3.29
CA TRP A 169 29.44 12.13 2.73
C TRP A 169 28.03 12.14 2.13
N ARG A 170 27.16 13.07 2.55
CA ARG A 170 25.80 13.21 2.02
C ARG A 170 25.74 13.95 0.69
N LYS A 171 26.82 14.61 0.28
CA LYS A 171 26.87 15.36 -0.99
C LYS A 171 26.73 14.49 -2.23
N ILE A 172 26.79 13.17 -2.08
CA ILE A 172 26.60 12.19 -3.16
C ILE A 172 25.11 12.02 -3.55
N PHE A 173 24.18 12.44 -2.69
CA PHE A 173 22.73 12.34 -2.92
C PHE A 173 22.24 13.61 -3.60
N SER A 174 21.90 13.49 -4.88
CA SER A 174 21.40 14.58 -5.71
C SER A 174 19.94 14.36 -6.09
N GLU A 175 19.29 15.41 -6.57
CA GLU A 175 17.89 15.38 -7.00
C GLU A 175 17.59 14.30 -8.06
N ASP A 176 18.51 14.08 -9.00
CA ASP A 176 18.38 13.00 -10.00
C ASP A 176 18.46 11.60 -9.38
N TYR A 177 19.21 11.43 -8.28
CA TYR A 177 19.26 10.18 -7.55
C TYR A 177 17.96 9.94 -6.77
N PHE A 178 17.42 10.96 -6.10
CA PHE A 178 16.09 10.86 -5.47
C PHE A 178 14.98 10.62 -6.49
N THR A 179 15.07 11.23 -7.68
CA THR A 179 14.15 10.96 -8.79
C THR A 179 14.20 9.48 -9.19
N LEU A 180 15.40 8.89 -9.25
CA LEU A 180 15.55 7.47 -9.58
C LEU A 180 14.97 6.56 -8.48
N LEU A 181 15.21 6.87 -7.19
CA LEU A 181 14.65 6.12 -6.07
C LEU A 181 13.12 6.25 -5.99
N ASN A 182 12.58 7.44 -6.29
CA ASN A 182 11.14 7.67 -6.32
C ASN A 182 10.43 6.89 -7.44
N LYS A 183 11.12 6.56 -8.54
CA LYS A 183 10.57 5.63 -9.53
C LYS A 183 10.37 4.22 -8.96
N ALA A 184 11.22 3.79 -8.03
CA ALA A 184 11.03 2.51 -7.35
C ALA A 184 9.83 2.58 -6.42
N VAL A 185 9.71 3.64 -5.60
CA VAL A 185 8.52 3.88 -4.76
C VAL A 185 7.23 3.84 -5.58
N ALA A 186 7.20 4.54 -6.72
CA ALA A 186 6.04 4.56 -7.60
C ALA A 186 5.73 3.19 -8.23
N ALA A 187 6.76 2.38 -8.52
CA ALA A 187 6.60 1.02 -9.02
C ALA A 187 6.01 0.10 -7.95
N GLU A 188 6.49 0.19 -6.71
CA GLU A 188 5.97 -0.59 -5.57
C GLU A 188 4.50 -0.27 -5.29
N ILE A 189 4.13 1.01 -5.25
CA ILE A 189 2.72 1.42 -5.08
C ILE A 189 1.86 0.84 -6.23
N SER A 190 2.40 0.81 -7.45
CA SER A 190 1.72 0.24 -8.59
C SER A 190 1.48 -1.27 -8.43
N ALA A 191 2.52 -2.01 -8.07
CA ALA A 191 2.49 -3.45 -7.84
C ALA A 191 1.52 -3.82 -6.71
N ILE A 192 1.61 -3.15 -5.55
CA ILE A 192 0.69 -3.37 -4.41
C ILE A 192 -0.77 -3.25 -4.86
N VAL A 193 -1.12 -2.17 -5.54
CA VAL A 193 -2.51 -1.92 -5.99
C VAL A 193 -2.93 -2.92 -7.05
N GLN A 194 -2.07 -3.22 -8.02
CA GLN A 194 -2.34 -4.16 -9.10
C GLN A 194 -2.57 -5.58 -8.55
N TYR A 195 -1.63 -6.08 -7.75
CA TYR A 195 -1.63 -7.45 -7.25
C TYR A 195 -2.78 -7.68 -6.27
N THR A 196 -3.07 -6.71 -5.40
CA THR A 196 -4.24 -6.78 -4.50
C THR A 196 -5.53 -6.86 -5.31
N ASN A 197 -5.70 -6.00 -6.31
CA ASN A 197 -6.91 -5.98 -7.11
C ASN A 197 -7.08 -7.28 -7.94
N GLN A 198 -5.99 -7.76 -8.55
CA GLN A 198 -5.99 -9.01 -9.30
C GLN A 198 -6.19 -10.23 -8.40
N HIS A 199 -5.65 -10.24 -7.18
CA HIS A 199 -5.91 -11.28 -6.18
C HIS A 199 -7.41 -11.42 -5.91
N GLU A 200 -8.09 -10.30 -5.65
CA GLU A 200 -9.52 -10.30 -5.31
C GLU A 200 -10.40 -10.63 -6.52
N LYS A 201 -10.04 -10.13 -7.70
CA LYS A 201 -10.73 -10.51 -8.95
C LYS A 201 -10.55 -12.00 -9.25
N ALA A 202 -9.35 -12.54 -9.05
CA ALA A 202 -9.06 -13.96 -9.22
C ALA A 202 -9.82 -14.82 -8.19
N SER A 203 -9.95 -14.36 -6.94
CA SER A 203 -10.77 -15.01 -5.90
C SER A 203 -12.22 -15.18 -6.36
N LEU A 204 -12.82 -14.14 -6.97
CA LEU A 204 -14.15 -14.26 -7.56
C LEU A 204 -14.19 -15.29 -8.71
N LEU A 205 -13.25 -15.19 -9.65
CA LEU A 205 -13.21 -16.09 -10.82
C LEU A 205 -13.02 -17.56 -10.40
N ALA A 206 -12.34 -17.79 -9.28
CA ALA A 206 -12.20 -19.11 -8.65
C ALA A 206 -13.56 -19.76 -8.35
N LEU A 207 -14.53 -18.98 -7.89
CA LEU A 207 -15.87 -19.46 -7.53
C LEU A 207 -16.78 -19.71 -8.74
N ARG A 208 -16.56 -19.02 -9.86
CA ARG A 208 -17.49 -18.98 -10.99
C ARG A 208 -17.14 -19.91 -12.15
N THR A 209 -15.95 -20.49 -12.17
CA THR A 209 -15.45 -21.22 -13.36
C THR A 209 -14.85 -22.59 -12.98
N LYS A 210 -15.62 -23.67 -13.12
CA LYS A 210 -15.09 -25.04 -13.08
C LYS A 210 -15.49 -25.73 -14.37
N ASN A 211 -14.54 -25.86 -15.28
CA ASN A 211 -14.78 -26.31 -16.66
C ASN A 211 -14.40 -27.77 -16.87
N THR A 212 -13.51 -28.33 -16.03
CA THR A 212 -13.05 -29.72 -16.16
C THR A 212 -13.45 -30.57 -14.96
N PRO A 213 -13.60 -31.90 -15.12
CA PRO A 213 -13.81 -32.82 -13.99
C PRO A 213 -12.73 -32.73 -12.92
N LEU A 214 -11.47 -32.46 -13.32
CA LEU A 214 -10.36 -32.28 -12.38
C LEU A 214 -10.62 -31.07 -11.47
N GLU A 215 -10.96 -29.91 -12.03
CA GLU A 215 -11.27 -28.68 -11.26
C GLU A 215 -12.50 -28.84 -10.35
N VAL A 216 -13.46 -29.68 -10.75
CA VAL A 216 -14.61 -30.03 -9.91
C VAL A 216 -14.16 -30.85 -8.69
N ILE A 217 -13.36 -31.89 -8.91
CA ILE A 217 -12.92 -32.82 -7.85
C ILE A 217 -11.92 -32.15 -6.89
N THR A 218 -11.01 -31.33 -7.41
CA THR A 218 -9.99 -30.63 -6.59
C THR A 218 -10.52 -29.37 -5.94
N GLU A 219 -11.73 -28.93 -6.32
CA GLU A 219 -12.29 -27.62 -5.98
C GLU A 219 -11.35 -26.43 -6.29
N ALA A 220 -10.44 -26.61 -7.24
CA ALA A 220 -9.42 -25.63 -7.60
C ALA A 220 -9.34 -25.45 -9.11
N ASN A 221 -9.27 -24.20 -9.55
CA ASN A 221 -9.05 -23.81 -10.94
C ASN A 221 -7.82 -22.89 -11.04
N LYS A 222 -7.47 -22.47 -12.27
CA LYS A 222 -6.33 -21.56 -12.50
C LYS A 222 -6.44 -20.26 -11.69
N ALA A 223 -7.64 -19.66 -11.62
CA ALA A 223 -7.85 -18.42 -10.89
C ALA A 223 -7.59 -18.57 -9.39
N LYS A 224 -7.96 -19.71 -8.79
CA LYS A 224 -7.63 -20.01 -7.39
C LYS A 224 -6.12 -20.05 -7.16
N VAL A 225 -5.38 -20.73 -8.03
CA VAL A 225 -3.91 -20.85 -7.92
C VAL A 225 -3.26 -19.47 -8.03
N VAL A 226 -3.69 -18.65 -9.00
CA VAL A 226 -3.17 -17.27 -9.16
C VAL A 226 -3.53 -16.40 -7.97
N SER A 227 -4.76 -16.46 -7.47
CA SER A 227 -5.18 -15.73 -6.28
C SER A 227 -4.32 -16.10 -5.07
N ASP A 228 -4.16 -17.40 -4.77
CA ASP A 228 -3.37 -17.87 -3.64
C ASP A 228 -1.87 -17.48 -3.76
N MET A 229 -1.35 -17.36 -4.99
CA MET A 229 0.01 -16.91 -5.28
C MET A 229 0.21 -15.41 -5.06
N LEU A 230 -0.72 -14.56 -5.51
CA LEU A 230 -0.57 -13.10 -5.43
C LEU A 230 -0.62 -12.58 -3.99
N LYS A 231 -1.32 -13.28 -3.10
CA LYS A 231 -1.52 -12.86 -1.71
C LYS A 231 -0.23 -12.61 -0.93
N PRO A 232 0.74 -13.54 -0.87
CA PRO A 232 2.02 -13.28 -0.23
C PRO A 232 2.88 -12.25 -0.99
N ILE A 233 2.79 -12.19 -2.32
CA ILE A 233 3.61 -11.29 -3.14
C ILE A 233 3.29 -9.82 -2.81
N PHE A 234 2.02 -9.42 -2.83
CA PHE A 234 1.70 -8.00 -2.54
C PHE A 234 2.08 -7.58 -1.11
N MET A 235 2.14 -8.51 -0.14
CA MET A 235 2.65 -8.22 1.20
C MET A 235 4.16 -7.94 1.20
N VAL A 236 4.91 -8.64 0.34
CA VAL A 236 6.33 -8.37 0.12
C VAL A 236 6.51 -7.00 -0.54
N GLU A 237 5.68 -6.64 -1.52
CA GLU A 237 5.75 -5.30 -2.14
C GLU A 237 5.48 -4.16 -1.13
N MET A 238 4.60 -4.39 -0.14
CA MET A 238 4.42 -3.43 0.96
C MET A 238 5.69 -3.27 1.80
N GLU A 239 6.45 -4.35 2.02
CA GLU A 239 7.74 -4.28 2.72
C GLU A 239 8.83 -3.62 1.87
N HIS A 240 8.81 -3.80 0.55
CA HIS A 240 9.69 -3.09 -0.37
C HIS A 240 9.42 -1.58 -0.34
N LEU A 241 8.14 -1.18 -0.44
CA LEU A 241 7.70 0.20 -0.30
C LEU A 241 8.19 0.81 1.02
N GLU A 242 7.98 0.12 2.14
CA GLU A 242 8.46 0.51 3.47
C GLU A 242 9.97 0.80 3.45
N LYS A 243 10.79 -0.17 3.06
CA LYS A 243 12.26 -0.05 3.11
C LYS A 243 12.81 1.01 2.17
N ILE A 244 12.25 1.15 0.96
CA ILE A 244 12.71 2.14 -0.02
C ILE A 244 12.35 3.55 0.46
N THR A 245 11.14 3.75 0.98
CA THR A 245 10.69 5.06 1.46
C THR A 245 11.43 5.48 2.73
N GLU A 246 11.66 4.56 3.67
CA GLU A 246 12.53 4.77 4.84
C GLU A 246 13.92 5.23 4.39
N ARG A 247 14.50 4.56 3.39
CA ARG A 247 15.81 4.93 2.86
C ARG A 247 15.81 6.35 2.30
N ILE A 248 14.81 6.73 1.52
CA ILE A 248 14.69 8.09 0.97
C ILE A 248 14.60 9.13 2.09
N TYR A 249 13.74 8.89 3.09
CA TYR A 249 13.56 9.80 4.22
C TYR A 249 14.81 9.91 5.10
N LEU A 250 15.51 8.80 5.31
CA LEU A 250 16.78 8.73 6.03
C LEU A 250 17.90 9.52 5.33
N LEU A 251 17.80 9.68 4.00
CA LEU A 251 18.67 10.51 3.18
C LEU A 251 18.19 11.97 3.05
N GLU A 252 17.13 12.35 3.78
CA GLU A 252 16.48 13.66 3.77
C GLU A 252 15.72 14.00 2.48
N GLY A 253 15.50 13.02 1.60
CA GLY A 253 14.60 13.13 0.46
C GLY A 253 13.13 13.16 0.88
N GLU A 254 12.25 13.25 -0.13
CA GLU A 254 10.80 13.08 0.02
C GLU A 254 10.32 12.01 -0.96
N ALA A 255 9.50 11.09 -0.45
CA ALA A 255 8.91 10.01 -1.23
C ALA A 255 7.69 10.50 -2.02
N VAL A 256 7.50 9.97 -3.22
CA VAL A 256 6.26 10.12 -4.00
C VAL A 256 5.17 9.19 -3.48
N SER A 257 3.90 9.53 -3.77
CA SER A 257 2.73 8.74 -3.38
C SER A 257 1.90 8.23 -4.56
N GLU A 258 2.24 8.67 -5.78
CA GLU A 258 1.49 8.31 -6.99
C GLU A 258 2.14 7.09 -7.67
N PRO A 259 1.35 6.10 -8.12
CA PRO A 259 1.88 4.93 -8.78
C PRO A 259 2.38 5.25 -10.19
N GLU A 260 3.53 4.67 -10.56
CA GLU A 260 4.07 4.70 -11.91
C GLU A 260 4.87 3.41 -12.20
N PRO A 261 4.48 2.59 -13.19
CA PRO A 261 3.38 2.78 -14.15
C PRO A 261 1.99 2.74 -13.50
N ILE A 262 0.94 3.16 -14.22
CA ILE A 262 -0.43 3.07 -13.71
C ILE A 262 -0.83 1.59 -13.57
N PRO A 263 -1.41 1.15 -12.43
CA PRO A 263 -1.84 -0.24 -12.23
C PRO A 263 -2.83 -0.69 -13.30
N LYS A 264 -2.67 -1.92 -13.79
CA LYS A 264 -3.55 -2.52 -14.80
C LYS A 264 -4.10 -3.83 -14.28
N VAL A 265 -5.41 -4.03 -14.39
CA VAL A 265 -6.08 -5.26 -13.93
C VAL A 265 -6.60 -6.01 -15.14
N GLY A 266 -6.19 -7.27 -15.29
CA GLY A 266 -6.66 -8.14 -16.37
C GLY A 266 -8.12 -8.60 -16.22
N GLU A 267 -8.59 -9.40 -17.16
CA GLU A 267 -9.90 -10.07 -17.10
C GLU A 267 -9.80 -11.57 -16.78
N THR A 268 -8.64 -12.18 -17.03
CA THR A 268 -8.43 -13.62 -16.86
C THR A 268 -7.17 -13.92 -16.04
N ALA A 269 -7.10 -15.14 -15.49
CA ALA A 269 -5.91 -15.62 -14.77
C ALA A 269 -4.61 -15.52 -15.59
N GLU A 270 -4.70 -15.72 -16.92
CA GLU A 270 -3.55 -15.60 -17.82
C GLU A 270 -3.14 -14.14 -18.04
N GLU A 271 -4.12 -13.24 -18.17
CA GLU A 271 -3.83 -11.80 -18.25
C GLU A 271 -3.23 -11.27 -16.95
N PHE A 272 -3.68 -11.76 -15.78
CA PHE A 272 -3.09 -11.41 -14.49
C PHE A 272 -1.61 -11.75 -14.45
N LEU A 273 -1.28 -13.02 -14.71
CA LEU A 273 0.11 -13.51 -14.75
C LEU A 273 0.97 -12.69 -15.72
N ARG A 274 0.46 -12.37 -16.91
CA ARG A 274 1.19 -11.57 -17.91
C ARG A 274 1.46 -10.14 -17.42
N LEU A 275 0.45 -9.48 -16.86
CA LEU A 275 0.57 -8.11 -16.37
C LEU A 275 1.50 -8.02 -15.15
N ASP A 276 1.45 -9.01 -14.27
CA ASP A 276 2.30 -9.04 -13.07
C ASP A 276 3.74 -9.37 -13.47
N HIS A 277 3.95 -10.34 -14.35
CA HIS A 277 5.27 -10.61 -14.95
C HIS A 277 5.87 -9.37 -15.66
N GLU A 278 5.05 -8.55 -16.33
CA GLU A 278 5.51 -7.28 -16.92
C GLU A 278 5.92 -6.25 -15.86
N ALA A 279 5.19 -6.18 -14.74
CA ALA A 279 5.53 -5.31 -13.61
C ALA A 279 6.84 -5.74 -12.94
N GLU A 280 7.02 -7.04 -12.68
CA GLU A 280 8.27 -7.60 -12.14
C GLU A 280 9.47 -7.30 -13.03
N ASN A 281 9.33 -7.52 -14.35
CA ASN A 281 10.40 -7.20 -15.30
C ASN A 281 10.76 -5.70 -15.28
N TYR A 282 9.77 -4.82 -15.18
CA TYR A 282 10.01 -3.39 -15.05
C TYR A 282 10.78 -3.05 -13.77
N ALA A 283 10.36 -3.60 -12.62
CA ALA A 283 11.01 -3.43 -11.33
C ALA A 283 12.47 -3.91 -11.37
N ILE A 284 12.72 -5.14 -11.84
CA ILE A 284 14.07 -5.73 -11.95
C ILE A 284 15.01 -4.83 -12.78
N VAL A 285 14.54 -4.38 -13.95
CA VAL A 285 15.35 -3.53 -14.84
C VAL A 285 15.63 -2.16 -14.19
N LEU A 286 14.66 -1.59 -13.48
CA LEU A 286 14.83 -0.35 -12.74
C LEU A 286 15.82 -0.53 -11.56
N TYR A 287 15.68 -1.60 -10.79
CA TYR A 287 16.47 -1.82 -9.57
C TYR A 287 17.92 -2.12 -9.89
N ARG A 288 18.20 -2.83 -10.98
CA ARG A 288 19.57 -2.97 -11.51
C ARG A 288 20.22 -1.63 -11.84
N LYS A 289 19.47 -0.65 -12.37
CA LYS A 289 19.99 0.72 -12.60
C LYS A 289 20.26 1.45 -11.30
N ILE A 290 19.40 1.28 -10.30
CA ILE A 290 19.60 1.86 -8.96
C ILE A 290 20.85 1.25 -8.30
N ILE A 291 21.06 -0.06 -8.39
CA ILE A 291 22.26 -0.74 -7.88
C ILE A 291 23.52 -0.16 -8.54
N GLU A 292 23.52 -0.03 -9.87
CA GLU A 292 24.66 0.53 -10.62
C GLU A 292 24.95 1.98 -10.19
N GLU A 293 23.91 2.81 -10.07
CA GLU A 293 24.06 4.22 -9.70
C GLU A 293 24.52 4.39 -8.24
N SER A 294 23.99 3.55 -7.34
CA SER A 294 24.40 3.50 -5.93
C SER A 294 25.87 3.11 -5.81
N LEU A 295 26.33 2.14 -6.60
CA LEU A 295 27.73 1.74 -6.65
C LEU A 295 28.65 2.87 -7.14
N LYS A 296 28.27 3.56 -8.22
CA LYS A 296 29.03 4.70 -8.77
C LYS A 296 29.23 5.81 -7.74
N ARG A 297 28.20 6.06 -6.92
CA ARG A 297 28.21 7.10 -5.88
C ARG A 297 28.88 6.67 -4.58
N GLY A 298 29.14 5.37 -4.41
CA GLY A 298 29.63 4.80 -3.16
C GLY A 298 28.56 4.62 -2.09
N ASP A 299 27.27 4.73 -2.44
CA ASP A 299 26.17 4.43 -1.52
C ASP A 299 26.01 2.92 -1.34
N THR A 300 26.73 2.39 -0.35
CA THR A 300 26.73 0.96 -0.05
C THR A 300 25.40 0.49 0.55
N THR A 301 24.70 1.33 1.31
CA THR A 301 23.45 0.94 1.97
C THR A 301 22.31 0.82 0.97
N THR A 302 22.13 1.81 0.09
CA THR A 302 21.11 1.72 -0.96
C THR A 302 21.43 0.59 -1.92
N ARG A 303 22.71 0.40 -2.29
CA ARG A 303 23.11 -0.74 -3.14
C ARG A 303 22.67 -2.07 -2.56
N ARG A 304 22.99 -2.35 -1.29
CA ARG A 304 22.61 -3.62 -0.63
C ARG A 304 21.10 -3.79 -0.52
N LEU A 305 20.39 -2.72 -0.16
CA LEU A 305 18.93 -2.73 -0.11
C LEU A 305 18.33 -3.20 -1.44
N PHE A 306 18.77 -2.62 -2.57
CA PHE A 306 18.24 -3.00 -3.88
C PHE A 306 18.77 -4.34 -4.38
N GLU A 307 19.96 -4.80 -3.95
CA GLU A 307 20.43 -6.17 -4.19
C GLU A 307 19.51 -7.20 -3.51
N ASP A 308 19.06 -6.94 -2.28
CA ASP A 308 18.15 -7.83 -1.57
C ASP A 308 16.73 -7.82 -2.17
N ILE A 309 16.24 -6.64 -2.59
CA ILE A 309 14.93 -6.50 -3.24
C ILE A 309 14.93 -7.17 -4.62
N VAL A 310 15.93 -6.91 -5.47
CA VAL A 310 15.94 -7.48 -6.82
C VAL A 310 15.97 -9.02 -6.83
N MET A 311 16.57 -9.64 -5.81
CA MET A 311 16.52 -11.10 -5.65
C MET A 311 15.10 -11.62 -5.36
N GLN A 312 14.27 -10.84 -4.66
CA GLN A 312 12.87 -11.15 -4.41
C GLN A 312 12.04 -10.97 -5.69
N GLU A 313 12.25 -9.87 -6.42
CA GLU A 313 11.57 -9.64 -7.71
C GLU A 313 11.92 -10.69 -8.75
N GLU A 314 13.18 -11.13 -8.81
CA GLU A 314 13.56 -12.27 -9.66
C GLU A 314 12.77 -13.53 -9.24
N GLY A 315 12.58 -13.75 -7.94
CA GLY A 315 11.73 -14.83 -7.42
C GLY A 315 10.28 -14.74 -7.89
N HIS A 316 9.64 -13.57 -7.76
CA HIS A 316 8.28 -13.32 -8.24
C HIS A 316 8.18 -13.50 -9.75
N TYR A 317 9.15 -12.96 -10.49
CA TYR A 317 9.25 -13.07 -11.94
C TYR A 317 9.24 -14.53 -12.41
N TRP A 318 10.08 -15.39 -11.80
CA TRP A 318 10.12 -16.81 -12.16
C TRP A 318 8.82 -17.54 -11.78
N GLN A 319 8.21 -17.17 -10.66
CA GLN A 319 6.92 -17.73 -10.27
C GLN A 319 5.85 -17.46 -11.31
N PHE A 320 5.78 -16.26 -11.90
CA PHE A 320 4.82 -15.97 -12.96
C PHE A 320 5.20 -16.62 -14.29
N ASP A 321 6.49 -16.60 -14.65
CA ASP A 321 7.00 -17.17 -15.90
C ASP A 321 6.72 -18.67 -16.02
N ASP A 322 6.79 -19.42 -14.92
CA ASP A 322 6.48 -20.86 -14.89
C ASP A 322 5.05 -21.18 -15.38
N PHE A 323 4.09 -20.25 -15.23
CA PHE A 323 2.70 -20.44 -15.68
C PHE A 323 2.39 -19.82 -17.05
N LEU A 324 3.30 -19.05 -17.63
CA LEU A 324 3.14 -18.40 -18.94
C LEU A 324 3.78 -19.19 -20.10
N ARG A 325 4.48 -20.30 -19.81
CA ARG A 325 5.20 -21.13 -20.78
C ARG A 325 4.37 -22.19 -21.49
#